data_AF-A0A660QUL4-F1
#
_entry.id   AF-A0A660QUL4-F1
#
_cell.length_a   1.000
_cell.length_b   1.000
_cell.length_c   1.000
_cell.angle_alpha   90.00
_cell.angle_beta   90.00
_cell.angle_gamma   90.00
#
_symmetry.space_group_name_H-M   'P 1'
#
loop_
_entity.id
_entity.type
_entity.pdbx_description
1 polymer ?
#
loop_
_entity_poly.entity_id
_entity_poly.type
_entity_poly.pdbx_seq_one_letter_code
_entity_poly.pdbx_strand_id
1 'polypeptide(L)'
;MSDDGNVITKATLPVQLVKEILEEELEIPVPPVKSEQIDIINDIVVFLDYVDEKSFDGPPRNKVELLKELSQLEPVADNIDYDVEEDEFGWLVTVSVYGEIPRNLSEEMAYDQIESFVDDIRVTEDCITIQKFYYRVDIDIPYLLDEFKYGIENYYYDYGYPPDTLEDLLDWYVYEPAKIFKMFDYTCSLNDGIYTITLTFQGEVPADISENDLKDICDFDSVVLSENAVSVKFTLK
;
A
#
# COMPACT_ATOMS: atom_id res chain seq x y z
N MET A 1 63.38 33.32 3.20
CA MET A 1 62.36 33.35 2.14
C MET A 1 61.10 32.79 2.75
N SER A 2 60.21 33.68 3.17
CA SER A 2 58.88 33.37 3.70
C SER A 2 57.89 33.77 2.62
N ASP A 3 57.21 32.79 2.04
CA ASP A 3 56.10 32.99 1.11
C ASP A 3 54.86 33.27 1.97
N ASP A 4 54.49 34.54 2.06
CA ASP A 4 53.29 34.98 2.78
C ASP A 4 52.05 34.55 1.99
N GLY A 5 51.43 33.47 2.45
CA GLY A 5 50.14 32.99 1.96
C GLY A 5 49.07 34.07 2.14
N ASN A 6 48.63 34.66 1.03
CA ASN A 6 47.46 35.52 0.99
C ASN A 6 46.22 34.69 1.29
N VAL A 7 45.78 34.71 2.55
CA VAL A 7 44.45 34.22 2.94
C VAL A 7 43.44 35.29 2.56
N ILE A 8 42.62 35.01 1.54
CA ILE A 8 41.45 35.83 1.21
C ILE A 8 40.44 35.67 2.34
N THR A 9 40.34 36.66 3.23
CA THR A 9 39.45 36.64 4.40
C THR A 9 38.07 37.26 4.15
N LYS A 10 37.82 37.77 2.93
CA LYS A 10 36.52 38.32 2.54
C LYS A 10 36.31 38.20 1.02
N ALA A 11 35.41 37.30 0.63
CA ALA A 11 34.84 37.27 -0.70
C ALA A 11 33.56 38.13 -0.69
N THR A 12 33.48 39.12 -1.58
CA THR A 12 32.25 39.88 -1.79
C THR A 12 31.47 39.18 -2.88
N LEU A 13 30.44 38.43 -2.51
CA LEU A 13 29.56 37.80 -3.49
C LEU A 13 28.68 38.89 -4.13
N PRO A 14 28.48 38.87 -5.46
CA PRO A 14 27.51 39.74 -6.11
C PRO A 14 26.13 39.53 -5.50
N VAL A 15 25.40 40.61 -5.22
CA VAL A 15 24.04 40.56 -4.64
C VAL A 15 23.11 39.69 -5.48
N GLN A 16 23.30 39.64 -6.80
CA GLN A 16 22.57 38.76 -7.71
C GLN A 16 22.79 37.28 -7.38
N LEU A 17 24.04 36.87 -7.16
CA LEU A 17 24.41 35.49 -6.85
C LEU A 17 23.93 35.09 -5.44
N VAL A 18 23.95 36.05 -4.50
CA VAL A 18 23.38 35.82 -3.15
C VAL A 18 21.87 35.66 -3.24
N LYS A 19 21.18 36.40 -4.13
CA LYS A 19 19.75 36.20 -4.38
C LYS A 19 19.45 34.85 -5.01
N GLU A 20 20.18 34.45 -6.04
CA GLU A 20 20.01 33.16 -6.71
C GLU A 20 20.24 32.00 -5.72
N ILE A 21 21.31 32.07 -4.91
CA ILE A 21 21.58 31.07 -3.87
C ILE A 21 20.50 31.08 -2.79
N LEU A 22 20.01 32.24 -2.36
CA LEU A 22 18.92 32.30 -1.38
C LEU A 22 17.58 31.84 -1.96
N GLU A 23 17.34 31.98 -3.27
CA GLU A 23 16.13 31.48 -3.94
C GLU A 23 16.22 29.96 -4.22
N GLU A 24 17.42 29.41 -4.45
CA GLU A 24 17.65 27.96 -4.56
C GLU A 24 17.72 27.24 -3.19
N GLU A 25 18.32 27.86 -2.16
CA GLU A 25 18.57 27.22 -0.85
C GLU A 25 17.52 27.58 0.22
N LEU A 26 16.79 28.69 0.05
CA LEU A 26 15.60 28.96 0.84
C LEU A 26 14.39 28.75 -0.08
N GLU A 27 13.90 27.52 -0.12
CA GLU A 27 12.46 27.30 -0.24
C GLU A 27 11.82 28.10 0.92
N ILE A 28 11.53 29.38 0.69
CA ILE A 28 10.67 30.14 1.58
C ILE A 28 9.36 29.35 1.54
N PRO A 29 8.95 28.67 2.62
CA PRO A 29 7.78 27.83 2.56
C PRO A 29 6.61 28.78 2.33
N VAL A 30 6.10 28.80 1.10
CA VAL A 30 4.88 29.50 0.79
C VAL A 30 3.81 28.76 1.58
N PRO A 31 3.10 29.42 2.51
CA PRO A 31 2.08 28.73 3.28
C PRO A 31 1.10 28.08 2.30
N PRO A 32 0.75 26.80 2.50
CA PRO A 32 -0.07 26.06 1.57
C PRO A 32 -1.40 26.79 1.36
N VAL A 33 -1.83 26.84 0.10
CA VAL A 33 -3.12 27.43 -0.27
C VAL A 33 -4.19 26.45 0.16
N LYS A 34 -4.80 26.75 1.31
CA LYS A 34 -5.84 25.91 1.90
C LYS A 34 -7.09 25.87 1.03
N SER A 35 -7.65 24.68 0.88
CA SER A 35 -8.88 24.41 0.15
C SER A 35 -9.69 23.35 0.90
N GLU A 36 -10.96 23.63 1.19
CA GLU A 36 -11.85 22.64 1.83
C GLU A 36 -12.03 21.40 0.93
N GLN A 37 -11.90 21.55 -0.39
CA GLN A 37 -11.92 20.44 -1.34
C GLN A 37 -10.74 19.49 -1.14
N ILE A 38 -9.55 20.01 -0.79
CA ILE A 38 -8.37 19.18 -0.50
C ILE A 38 -8.59 18.39 0.79
N ASP A 39 -9.16 19.01 1.83
CA ASP A 39 -9.46 18.31 3.08
C ASP A 39 -10.43 17.14 2.86
N ILE A 40 -11.48 17.34 2.03
CA ILE A 40 -12.43 16.28 1.66
C ILE A 40 -11.74 15.18 0.84
N ILE A 41 -10.88 15.54 -0.11
CA ILE A 41 -10.11 14.56 -0.90
C ILE A 41 -9.20 13.73 0.01
N ASN A 42 -8.53 14.35 0.98
CA ASN A 42 -7.69 13.64 1.95
C ASN A 42 -8.49 12.65 2.78
N ASP A 43 -9.65 13.06 3.31
CA ASP A 43 -10.54 12.15 4.04
C ASP A 43 -10.91 10.91 3.20
N ILE A 44 -11.18 11.11 1.91
CA ILE A 44 -11.54 10.01 0.99
C ILE A 44 -10.32 9.14 0.67
N VAL A 45 -9.19 9.72 0.26
CA VAL A 45 -8.00 8.95 -0.17
C VAL A 45 -7.38 8.18 0.99
N VAL A 46 -7.29 8.78 2.18
CA VAL A 46 -6.77 8.08 3.37
C VAL A 46 -7.65 6.88 3.72
N PHE A 47 -8.97 7.04 3.59
CA PHE A 47 -9.90 5.92 3.77
C PHE A 47 -9.73 4.84 2.70
N LEU A 48 -9.62 5.21 1.42
CA LEU A 48 -9.43 4.25 0.34
C LEU A 48 -8.12 3.48 0.48
N ASP A 49 -7.04 4.14 0.89
CA ASP A 49 -5.76 3.49 1.17
C ASP A 49 -5.85 2.53 2.36
N TYR A 50 -6.60 2.92 3.40
CA TYR A 50 -6.92 2.01 4.50
C TYR A 50 -7.69 0.77 4.01
N VAL A 51 -8.70 0.96 3.16
CA VAL A 51 -9.46 -0.15 2.57
C VAL A 51 -8.53 -1.06 1.75
N ASP A 52 -7.72 -0.49 0.87
CA ASP A 52 -6.73 -1.23 0.08
C ASP A 52 -5.72 -2.00 0.95
N GLU A 53 -5.34 -1.46 2.12
CA GLU A 53 -4.41 -2.12 3.04
C GLU A 53 -5.04 -3.24 3.88
N LYS A 54 -6.37 -3.23 4.06
CA LYS A 54 -7.10 -4.14 4.95
C LYS A 54 -8.08 -5.08 4.25
N SER A 55 -8.48 -4.78 3.02
CA SER A 55 -9.52 -5.47 2.27
C SER A 55 -9.04 -5.90 0.89
N PHE A 56 -9.55 -7.04 0.42
CA PHE A 56 -9.33 -7.55 -0.94
C PHE A 56 -10.54 -7.32 -1.85
N ASP A 57 -11.66 -6.89 -1.27
CA ASP A 57 -12.91 -6.63 -1.99
C ASP A 57 -12.84 -5.34 -2.84
N GLY A 58 -11.74 -4.61 -2.73
CA GLY A 58 -11.51 -3.35 -3.40
C GLY A 58 -12.15 -2.15 -2.68
N PRO A 59 -12.07 -0.96 -3.29
CA PRO A 59 -12.71 0.25 -2.78
C PRO A 59 -14.25 0.15 -2.84
N PRO A 60 -15.00 1.02 -2.14
CA PRO A 60 -16.45 1.10 -2.26
C PRO A 60 -16.88 1.25 -3.73
N ARG A 61 -17.97 0.59 -4.15
CA ARG A 61 -18.31 0.53 -5.58
C ARG A 61 -19.01 1.77 -6.11
N ASN A 62 -19.46 2.64 -5.22
CA ASN A 62 -20.22 3.84 -5.56
C ASN A 62 -20.22 4.83 -4.40
N LYS A 63 -20.64 6.06 -4.70
CA LYS A 63 -20.75 7.16 -3.72
C LYS A 63 -21.59 6.83 -2.49
N VAL A 64 -22.65 6.03 -2.64
CA VAL A 64 -23.53 5.68 -1.50
C VAL A 64 -22.79 4.79 -0.52
N GLU A 65 -22.04 3.81 -1.00
CA GLU A 65 -21.18 2.96 -0.17
C GLU A 65 -20.05 3.76 0.49
N LEU A 66 -19.39 4.65 -0.25
CA LEU A 66 -18.37 5.54 0.29
C LEU A 66 -18.90 6.39 1.45
N LEU A 67 -20.03 7.07 1.26
CA LEU A 67 -20.59 7.98 2.26
C LEU A 67 -21.15 7.24 3.48
N LYS A 68 -21.50 5.96 3.35
CA LYS A 68 -21.87 5.14 4.50
C LYS A 68 -20.69 4.94 5.46
N GLU A 69 -19.49 4.75 4.92
CA GLU A 69 -18.26 4.62 5.70
C GLU A 69 -17.73 5.99 6.15
N LEU A 70 -17.90 7.02 5.31
CA LEU A 70 -17.51 8.41 5.58
C LEU A 70 -18.71 9.32 5.89
N SER A 71 -19.52 8.92 6.89
CA SER A 71 -20.77 9.63 7.24
C SER A 71 -20.59 11.11 7.58
N GLN A 72 -19.39 11.54 7.98
CA GLN A 72 -19.05 12.95 8.20
C GLN A 72 -19.12 13.80 6.92
N LEU A 73 -19.03 13.18 5.74
CA LEU A 73 -19.11 13.85 4.44
C LEU A 73 -20.53 13.98 3.90
N GLU A 74 -21.54 13.37 4.55
CA GLU A 74 -22.96 13.51 4.15
C GLU A 74 -23.42 14.96 3.95
N PRO A 75 -23.04 15.95 4.80
CA PRO A 75 -23.46 17.34 4.61
C PRO A 75 -22.96 18.01 3.32
N VAL A 76 -21.88 17.47 2.73
CA VAL A 76 -21.25 17.97 1.50
C VAL A 76 -21.37 16.97 0.35
N ALA A 77 -22.22 15.94 0.49
CA ALA A 77 -22.35 14.88 -0.49
C ALA A 77 -22.67 15.41 -1.89
N ASP A 78 -23.51 16.43 -2.03
CA ASP A 78 -23.87 17.02 -3.34
C ASP A 78 -22.66 17.63 -4.09
N ASN A 79 -21.57 17.92 -3.39
CA ASN A 79 -20.34 18.47 -3.95
C ASN A 79 -19.30 17.39 -4.28
N ILE A 80 -19.61 16.11 -4.10
CA ILE A 80 -18.66 15.01 -4.32
C ILE A 80 -19.19 14.13 -5.44
N ASP A 81 -18.44 13.98 -6.51
CA ASP A 81 -18.65 12.87 -7.45
C ASP A 81 -17.58 11.80 -7.19
N TYR A 82 -18.03 10.55 -7.22
CA TYR A 82 -17.21 9.38 -6.95
C TYR A 82 -17.60 8.29 -7.92
N ASP A 83 -16.62 7.85 -8.69
CA ASP A 83 -16.77 6.82 -9.72
C ASP A 83 -15.65 5.79 -9.62
N VAL A 84 -15.98 4.53 -9.93
CA VAL A 84 -15.05 3.41 -9.89
C VAL A 84 -15.20 2.63 -11.18
N GLU A 85 -14.13 2.61 -11.97
CA GLU A 85 -14.00 1.75 -13.13
C GLU A 85 -13.21 0.50 -12.72
N GLU A 86 -13.79 -0.68 -12.92
CA GLU A 86 -13.18 -1.97 -12.59
C GLU A 86 -12.77 -2.71 -13.86
N ASP A 87 -11.54 -3.23 -13.88
CA ASP A 87 -11.04 -4.10 -14.94
C ASP A 87 -10.39 -5.39 -14.39
N GLU A 88 -9.61 -6.08 -15.22
CA GLU A 88 -8.91 -7.31 -14.81
C GLU A 88 -7.76 -7.04 -13.83
N PHE A 89 -7.16 -5.84 -13.86
CA PHE A 89 -5.99 -5.48 -13.07
C PHE A 89 -6.33 -4.78 -11.75
N GLY A 90 -7.51 -4.19 -11.63
CA GLY A 90 -7.87 -3.45 -10.42
C GLY A 90 -9.04 -2.48 -10.58
N TRP A 91 -8.98 -1.43 -9.79
CA TRP A 91 -10.00 -0.39 -9.70
C TRP A 91 -9.37 0.98 -9.91
N LEU A 92 -9.80 1.68 -10.95
CA LEU A 92 -9.51 3.09 -11.14
C LEU A 92 -10.60 3.91 -10.44
N VAL A 93 -10.22 4.56 -9.34
CA VAL A 93 -11.11 5.42 -8.57
C VAL A 93 -10.94 6.86 -9.01
N THR A 94 -12.04 7.51 -9.38
CA THR A 94 -12.07 8.95 -9.68
C THR A 94 -12.88 9.67 -8.61
N VAL A 95 -12.29 10.70 -8.00
CA VAL A 95 -12.95 11.55 -7.01
C VAL A 95 -12.93 12.98 -7.52
N SER A 96 -14.09 13.61 -7.62
CA SER A 96 -14.24 15.02 -7.97
C SER A 96 -14.93 15.75 -6.84
N VAL A 97 -14.32 16.81 -6.32
CA VAL A 97 -14.91 17.63 -5.25
C VAL A 97 -15.10 19.05 -5.76
N TYR A 98 -16.36 19.50 -5.78
CA TYR A 98 -16.80 20.78 -6.28
C TYR A 98 -16.82 21.85 -5.19
N GLY A 99 -16.54 23.10 -5.56
CA GLY A 99 -16.61 24.26 -4.70
C GLY A 99 -15.73 25.41 -5.15
N GLU A 100 -15.59 26.45 -4.34
CA GLU A 100 -14.80 27.62 -4.70
C GLU A 100 -13.30 27.31 -4.59
N ILE A 101 -12.63 27.18 -5.74
CA ILE A 101 -11.19 26.89 -5.78
C ILE A 101 -10.37 28.19 -5.70
N PRO A 102 -9.38 28.28 -4.79
CA PRO A 102 -8.48 29.41 -4.75
C PRO A 102 -7.77 29.62 -6.09
N ARG A 103 -7.83 30.85 -6.64
CA ARG A 103 -7.29 31.17 -7.98
C ARG A 103 -5.81 30.87 -8.19
N ASN A 104 -5.06 30.72 -7.10
CA ASN A 104 -3.64 30.45 -7.11
C ASN A 104 -3.28 29.01 -6.72
N LEU A 105 -4.28 28.12 -6.59
CA LEU A 105 -4.04 26.70 -6.39
C LEU A 105 -3.73 26.05 -7.76
N SER A 106 -2.50 25.58 -7.94
CA SER A 106 -2.13 24.76 -9.09
C SER A 106 -2.33 23.27 -8.80
N GLU A 107 -2.29 22.45 -9.85
CA GLU A 107 -2.28 20.98 -9.73
C GLU A 107 -1.12 20.47 -8.88
N GLU A 108 0.09 21.00 -9.09
CA GLU A 108 1.28 20.68 -8.28
C GLU A 108 1.07 21.03 -6.80
N MET A 109 0.54 22.21 -6.50
CA MET A 109 0.27 22.61 -5.11
C MET A 109 -0.84 21.79 -4.47
N ALA A 110 -1.82 21.34 -5.24
CA ALA A 110 -2.86 20.45 -4.74
C ALA A 110 -2.29 19.05 -4.49
N TYR A 111 -1.46 18.53 -5.40
CA TYR A 111 -0.77 17.25 -5.27
C TYR A 111 0.08 17.18 -3.99
N ASP A 112 0.89 18.21 -3.73
CA ASP A 112 1.74 18.29 -2.53
C ASP A 112 0.96 18.35 -1.21
N GLN A 113 -0.32 18.70 -1.27
CA GLN A 113 -1.20 18.76 -0.10
C GLN A 113 -2.04 17.49 0.09
N ILE A 114 -2.05 16.57 -0.89
CA ILE A 114 -2.73 15.29 -0.72
C ILE A 114 -1.84 14.38 0.12
N GLU A 115 -2.42 13.77 1.16
CA GLU A 115 -1.68 12.96 2.15
C GLU A 115 -1.17 11.63 1.60
N SER A 116 -1.51 11.30 0.35
CA SER A 116 -1.13 10.07 -0.31
C SER A 116 -0.87 10.28 -1.80
N PHE A 117 -0.14 9.33 -2.37
CA PHE A 117 0.08 9.25 -3.80
C PHE A 117 -1.25 9.13 -4.55
N VAL A 118 -1.41 9.89 -5.64
CA VAL A 118 -2.49 9.79 -6.61
C VAL A 118 -1.88 9.73 -8.01
N ASP A 119 -2.52 9.04 -8.95
CA ASP A 119 -1.97 8.85 -10.30
C ASP A 119 -2.13 10.09 -11.17
N ASP A 120 -3.24 10.81 -11.01
CA ASP A 120 -3.51 12.05 -11.73
C ASP A 120 -4.28 13.04 -10.85
N ILE A 121 -4.09 14.32 -11.12
CA ILE A 121 -4.81 15.41 -10.46
C ILE A 121 -5.09 16.53 -11.44
N ARG A 122 -6.33 17.04 -11.40
CA ARG A 122 -6.79 18.15 -12.21
C ARG A 122 -7.46 19.20 -11.35
N VAL A 123 -7.04 20.45 -11.51
CA VAL A 123 -7.62 21.60 -10.79
C VAL A 123 -8.27 22.54 -11.79
N THR A 124 -9.53 22.86 -11.55
CA THR A 124 -10.33 23.81 -12.32
C THR A 124 -10.82 24.94 -11.43
N GLU A 125 -11.60 25.90 -11.95
CA GLU A 125 -12.09 27.03 -11.17
C GLU A 125 -13.11 26.64 -10.09
N ASP A 126 -13.77 25.50 -10.26
CA ASP A 126 -14.88 25.05 -9.43
C ASP A 126 -14.76 23.58 -8.96
N CYS A 127 -13.66 22.89 -9.28
CA CYS A 127 -13.50 21.48 -8.96
C CYS A 127 -12.03 21.06 -8.87
N ILE A 128 -11.73 20.17 -7.92
CA ILE A 128 -10.51 19.34 -7.91
C ILE A 128 -10.93 17.90 -8.22
N THR A 129 -10.30 17.29 -9.21
CA THR A 129 -10.49 15.88 -9.55
C THR A 129 -9.19 15.13 -9.38
N ILE A 130 -9.23 13.96 -8.76
CA ILE A 130 -8.10 13.04 -8.66
C ILE A 130 -8.46 11.68 -9.25
N GLN A 131 -7.43 10.96 -9.68
CA GLN A 131 -7.54 9.56 -10.05
C GLN A 131 -6.50 8.74 -9.29
N LYS A 132 -6.89 7.55 -8.84
CA LYS A 132 -5.99 6.61 -8.20
C LYS A 132 -6.36 5.17 -8.55
N PHE A 133 -5.37 4.39 -8.93
CA PHE A 133 -5.49 2.98 -9.27
C PHE A 133 -5.13 2.11 -8.07
N TYR A 134 -6.06 1.23 -7.72
CA TYR A 134 -5.88 0.20 -6.70
C TYR A 134 -5.76 -1.14 -7.40
N TYR A 135 -4.62 -1.80 -7.26
CA TYR A 135 -4.38 -3.09 -7.89
C TYR A 135 -5.23 -4.18 -7.24
N ARG A 136 -5.88 -5.00 -8.07
CA ARG A 136 -6.42 -6.27 -7.61
C ARG A 136 -5.25 -7.18 -7.28
N VAL A 137 -5.22 -7.66 -6.05
CA VAL A 137 -4.31 -8.73 -5.66
C VAL A 137 -4.94 -10.04 -6.13
N ASP A 138 -4.55 -10.51 -7.32
CA ASP A 138 -4.88 -11.86 -7.76
C ASP A 138 -4.01 -12.85 -6.98
N ILE A 139 -4.65 -13.52 -6.02
CA ILE A 139 -3.97 -14.44 -5.10
C ILE A 139 -3.86 -15.81 -5.76
N ASP A 140 -2.67 -16.13 -6.27
CA ASP A 140 -2.31 -17.50 -6.63
C ASP A 140 -2.03 -18.29 -5.35
N ILE A 141 -3.08 -18.88 -4.79
CA ILE A 141 -3.03 -19.63 -3.52
C ILE A 141 -1.96 -20.75 -3.56
N PRO A 142 -1.88 -21.61 -4.60
CA PRO A 142 -0.80 -22.59 -4.72
C PRO A 142 0.59 -21.97 -4.67
N TYR A 143 0.85 -20.92 -5.47
CA TYR A 143 2.15 -20.26 -5.49
C TYR A 143 2.54 -19.70 -4.12
N LEU A 144 1.61 -19.02 -3.45
CA LEU A 144 1.85 -18.45 -2.12
C LEU A 144 2.12 -19.55 -1.09
N LEU A 145 1.31 -20.60 -1.06
CA LEU A 145 1.54 -21.73 -0.15
C LEU A 145 2.93 -22.35 -0.34
N ASP A 146 3.41 -22.47 -1.58
CA ASP A 146 4.75 -22.97 -1.89
C ASP A 146 5.86 -22.01 -1.44
N GLU A 147 5.75 -20.71 -1.76
CA GLU A 147 6.70 -19.67 -1.32
C GLU A 147 6.82 -19.61 0.21
N PHE A 148 5.69 -19.67 0.91
CA PHE A 148 5.65 -19.67 2.37
C PHE A 148 6.27 -20.94 2.96
N LYS A 149 5.97 -22.11 2.39
CA LYS A 149 6.61 -23.37 2.78
C LYS A 149 8.12 -23.27 2.60
N TYR A 150 8.56 -22.84 1.42
CA TYR A 150 9.97 -22.67 1.09
C TYR A 150 10.67 -21.70 2.06
N GLY A 151 10.03 -20.57 2.38
CA GLY A 151 10.58 -19.61 3.34
C GLY A 151 10.75 -20.19 4.74
N ILE A 152 9.76 -20.95 5.22
CA ILE A 152 9.83 -21.64 6.53
C ILE A 152 10.92 -22.71 6.55
N GLU A 153 11.06 -23.48 5.47
CA GLU A 153 12.11 -24.51 5.34
C GLU A 153 13.51 -23.90 5.36
N ASN A 154 13.73 -22.78 4.66
CA ASN A 154 15.02 -22.08 4.67
C ASN A 154 15.32 -21.46 6.04
N TYR A 155 14.33 -20.83 6.68
CA TYR A 155 14.47 -20.33 8.04
C TYR A 155 14.87 -21.47 9.00
N TYR A 156 14.17 -22.61 8.94
CA TYR A 156 14.50 -23.77 9.75
C TYR A 156 15.91 -24.29 9.47
N TYR A 157 16.34 -24.30 8.20
CA TYR A 157 17.70 -24.71 7.83
C TYR A 157 18.78 -23.80 8.46
N ASP A 158 18.54 -22.49 8.49
CA ASP A 158 19.50 -21.51 9.01
C ASP A 158 19.54 -21.47 10.54
N TYR A 159 18.39 -21.63 11.20
CA TYR A 159 18.25 -21.42 12.65
C TYR A 159 18.06 -22.70 13.46
N GLY A 160 17.67 -23.81 12.83
CA GLY A 160 17.37 -25.10 13.49
C GLY A 160 16.02 -25.16 14.21
N TYR A 161 15.18 -24.14 14.03
CA TYR A 161 13.80 -24.07 14.51
C TYR A 161 12.98 -23.20 13.53
N PRO A 162 11.67 -23.47 13.37
CA PRO A 162 10.80 -22.68 12.49
C PRO A 162 10.51 -21.30 13.11
N PRO A 163 10.09 -20.30 12.31
CA PRO A 163 9.84 -18.95 12.80
C PRO A 163 8.69 -18.93 13.84
N ASP A 164 8.71 -17.95 14.74
CA ASP A 164 7.63 -17.76 15.72
C ASP A 164 6.38 -17.16 15.05
N THR A 165 6.59 -16.29 14.07
CA THR A 165 5.53 -15.69 13.25
C THR A 165 5.94 -15.63 11.78
N LEU A 166 4.97 -15.51 10.87
CA LEU A 166 5.29 -15.35 9.45
C LEU A 166 6.00 -14.01 9.15
N GLU A 167 5.85 -12.99 10.01
CA GLU A 167 6.55 -11.71 9.87
C GLU A 167 8.08 -11.87 9.89
N ASP A 168 8.60 -12.90 10.56
CA ASP A 168 10.03 -13.21 10.60
C ASP A 168 10.61 -13.59 9.21
N LEU A 169 9.75 -13.83 8.21
CA LEU A 169 10.12 -14.19 6.84
C LEU A 169 10.16 -13.00 5.86
N LEU A 170 9.60 -11.84 6.26
CA LEU A 170 9.34 -10.66 5.41
C LEU A 170 10.58 -10.10 4.70
N ASP A 171 11.75 -10.18 5.33
CA ASP A 171 12.94 -9.47 4.85
C ASP A 171 13.90 -10.37 4.04
N TRP A 172 13.81 -11.69 4.19
CA TRP A 172 14.88 -12.60 3.75
C TRP A 172 14.41 -13.79 2.92
N TYR A 173 13.14 -14.19 3.04
CA TYR A 173 12.70 -15.51 2.57
C TYR A 173 11.46 -15.49 1.68
N VAL A 174 10.67 -14.40 1.68
CA VAL A 174 9.49 -14.23 0.82
C VAL A 174 9.49 -12.84 0.19
N TYR A 175 9.18 -12.72 -1.10
CA TYR A 175 9.11 -11.44 -1.80
C TYR A 175 7.85 -10.66 -1.38
N GLU A 176 8.02 -9.39 -0.96
CA GLU A 176 7.00 -8.46 -0.40
C GLU A 176 5.52 -8.87 -0.49
N PRO A 177 4.88 -9.17 0.67
CA PRO A 177 3.44 -9.31 0.71
C PRO A 177 2.82 -9.00 2.10
N ALA A 178 3.13 -7.84 2.70
CA ALA A 178 2.60 -7.46 4.04
C ALA A 178 1.06 -7.57 4.15
N LYS A 179 0.34 -7.39 3.03
CA LYS A 179 -1.11 -7.64 2.94
C LYS A 179 -1.46 -9.13 2.92
N ILE A 180 -0.72 -9.95 2.17
CA ILE A 180 -0.97 -11.40 2.05
C ILE A 180 -0.64 -12.14 3.34
N PHE A 181 0.41 -11.72 4.08
CA PHE A 181 0.73 -12.29 5.40
C PHE A 181 -0.45 -12.29 6.36
N LYS A 182 -1.31 -11.27 6.30
CA LYS A 182 -2.51 -11.16 7.14
C LYS A 182 -3.60 -12.19 6.81
N MET A 183 -3.51 -12.86 5.66
CA MET A 183 -4.46 -13.88 5.22
C MET A 183 -4.03 -15.28 5.63
N PHE A 184 -2.80 -15.43 6.13
CA PHE A 184 -2.27 -16.72 6.56
C PHE A 184 -2.26 -16.81 8.08
N ASP A 185 -3.03 -17.77 8.60
CA ASP A 185 -2.78 -18.26 9.95
C ASP A 185 -1.63 -19.26 9.93
N TYR A 186 -0.69 -19.06 10.84
CA TYR A 186 0.44 -19.95 11.05
C TYR A 186 0.38 -20.54 12.45
N THR A 187 0.50 -21.87 12.52
CA THR A 187 0.69 -22.55 13.79
C THR A 187 1.81 -23.57 13.68
N CYS A 188 2.59 -23.66 14.76
CA CYS A 188 3.69 -24.60 14.89
C CYS A 188 3.52 -25.40 16.17
N SER A 189 3.74 -26.71 16.09
CA SER A 189 3.75 -27.59 17.24
C SER A 189 4.94 -28.55 17.19
N LEU A 190 5.55 -28.81 18.34
CA LEU A 190 6.68 -29.73 18.47
C LEU A 190 6.22 -31.02 19.15
N ASN A 191 6.42 -32.16 18.49
CA ASN A 191 6.16 -33.47 19.07
C ASN A 191 7.27 -34.45 18.69
N ASP A 192 7.85 -35.13 19.68
CA ASP A 192 8.95 -36.09 19.51
C ASP A 192 10.12 -35.57 18.64
N GLY A 193 10.46 -34.29 18.77
CA GLY A 193 11.54 -33.66 18.01
C GLY A 193 11.20 -33.31 16.56
N ILE A 194 9.94 -33.48 16.15
CA ILE A 194 9.43 -33.13 14.83
C ILE A 194 8.55 -31.90 14.95
N TYR A 195 8.86 -30.85 14.19
CA TYR A 195 7.99 -29.68 14.07
C TYR A 195 6.89 -29.98 13.06
N THR A 196 5.64 -29.74 13.45
CA THR A 196 4.47 -29.76 12.58
C THR A 196 4.03 -28.33 12.34
N ILE A 197 4.08 -27.92 11.07
CA ILE A 197 3.65 -26.61 10.62
C ILE A 197 2.27 -26.74 9.99
N THR A 198 1.38 -25.80 10.30
CA THR A 198 0.10 -25.64 9.61
C THR A 198 -0.02 -24.21 9.12
N LEU A 199 -0.21 -24.06 7.81
CA LEU A 199 -0.53 -22.79 7.16
C LEU A 199 -2.00 -22.83 6.75
N THR A 200 -2.75 -21.79 7.08
CA THR A 200 -4.15 -21.67 6.66
C THR A 200 -4.35 -20.35 5.95
N PHE A 201 -4.55 -20.41 4.64
CA PHE A 201 -5.03 -19.27 3.87
C PHE A 201 -6.52 -19.06 4.17
N GLN A 202 -6.90 -17.83 4.53
CA GLN A 202 -8.29 -17.40 4.69
C GLN A 202 -8.67 -16.48 3.53
N GLY A 203 -9.66 -16.90 2.74
CA GLY A 203 -10.13 -16.18 1.55
C GLY A 203 -10.93 -17.09 0.63
N GLU A 204 -11.64 -16.51 -0.34
CA GLU A 204 -12.37 -17.30 -1.35
C GLU A 204 -11.40 -18.21 -2.10
N VAL A 205 -11.72 -19.50 -2.14
CA VAL A 205 -10.91 -20.50 -2.84
C VAL A 205 -11.48 -20.73 -4.23
N PRO A 206 -10.74 -20.45 -5.31
CA PRO A 206 -11.18 -20.73 -6.67
C PRO A 206 -11.61 -22.19 -6.85
N ALA A 207 -12.73 -22.40 -7.54
CA ALA A 207 -13.37 -23.72 -7.69
C ALA A 207 -12.53 -24.74 -8.49
N ASP A 208 -11.51 -24.25 -9.20
CA ASP A 208 -10.56 -25.03 -9.99
C ASP A 208 -9.35 -25.53 -9.17
N ILE A 209 -9.16 -25.06 -7.94
CA ILE A 209 -8.15 -25.59 -7.03
C ILE A 209 -8.59 -26.95 -6.48
N SER A 210 -7.75 -27.99 -6.64
CA SER A 210 -7.97 -29.30 -6.06
C SER A 210 -6.94 -29.65 -4.98
N GLU A 211 -7.33 -30.50 -4.01
CA GLU A 211 -6.40 -30.99 -2.98
C GLU A 211 -5.21 -31.71 -3.56
N ASN A 212 -5.39 -32.40 -4.70
CA ASN A 212 -4.33 -33.17 -5.32
C ASN A 212 -3.31 -32.23 -5.98
N ASP A 213 -3.77 -31.16 -6.63
CA ASP A 213 -2.86 -30.17 -7.22
C ASP A 213 -1.98 -29.54 -6.13
N LEU A 214 -2.56 -29.17 -4.98
CA LEU A 214 -1.79 -28.62 -3.86
C LEU A 214 -0.84 -29.62 -3.20
N LYS A 215 -1.24 -30.90 -3.07
CA LYS A 215 -0.36 -31.95 -2.53
C LYS A 215 0.82 -32.22 -3.48
N ASP A 216 0.55 -32.27 -4.78
CA ASP A 216 1.52 -32.66 -5.79
C ASP A 216 2.48 -31.52 -6.16
N ILE A 217 1.99 -30.26 -6.15
CA ILE A 217 2.80 -29.07 -6.48
C ILE A 217 3.71 -28.69 -5.31
N CYS A 218 3.19 -28.71 -4.08
CA CYS A 218 3.87 -28.12 -2.93
C CYS A 218 4.37 -29.15 -1.91
N ASP A 219 4.19 -30.46 -2.14
CA ASP A 219 4.63 -31.56 -1.27
C ASP A 219 4.21 -31.39 0.20
N PHE A 220 2.90 -31.21 0.42
CA PHE A 220 2.29 -31.13 1.75
C PHE A 220 1.89 -32.51 2.29
N ASP A 221 2.11 -32.74 3.59
CA ASP A 221 1.68 -33.95 4.30
C ASP A 221 0.15 -34.10 4.29
N SER A 222 -0.58 -32.98 4.36
CA SER A 222 -2.03 -32.97 4.21
C SER A 222 -2.55 -31.62 3.73
N VAL A 223 -3.68 -31.64 3.01
CA VAL A 223 -4.41 -30.46 2.52
C VAL A 223 -5.88 -30.64 2.89
N VAL A 224 -6.51 -29.58 3.36
CA VAL A 224 -7.96 -29.49 3.65
C VAL A 224 -8.49 -28.24 2.95
N LEU A 225 -9.48 -28.43 2.07
CA LEU A 225 -10.16 -27.35 1.36
C LEU A 225 -11.53 -27.05 1.96
N SER A 226 -11.87 -25.78 1.99
CA SER A 226 -13.22 -25.27 2.23
C SER A 226 -13.48 -24.10 1.30
N GLU A 227 -14.75 -23.68 1.19
CA GLU A 227 -15.16 -22.56 0.34
C GLU A 227 -14.36 -21.27 0.62
N ASN A 228 -13.95 -21.06 1.88
CA ASN A 228 -13.32 -19.81 2.34
C ASN A 228 -11.94 -20.01 2.98
N ALA A 229 -11.34 -21.20 2.88
CA ALA A 229 -10.02 -21.45 3.44
C ALA A 229 -9.33 -22.67 2.84
N VAL A 230 -8.00 -22.59 2.74
CA VAL A 230 -7.10 -23.70 2.41
C VAL A 230 -6.16 -23.91 3.58
N SER A 231 -6.20 -25.09 4.21
CA SER A 231 -5.28 -25.46 5.28
C SER A 231 -4.33 -26.55 4.81
N VAL A 232 -3.03 -26.30 4.93
CA VAL A 232 -1.97 -27.24 4.55
C VAL A 232 -1.08 -27.54 5.76
N LYS A 233 -0.50 -28.73 5.77
CA LYS A 233 0.40 -29.17 6.84
C LYS A 233 1.62 -29.85 6.27
N PHE A 234 2.76 -29.61 6.88
CA PHE A 234 4.03 -30.28 6.59
C PHE A 234 4.88 -30.41 7.86
N THR A 235 5.91 -31.25 7.80
CA THR A 235 6.78 -31.54 8.95
C THR A 235 8.25 -31.22 8.67
N LEU A 236 8.94 -30.69 9.68
CA LEU A 236 10.38 -30.41 9.65
C LEU A 236 11.09 -31.30 10.67
N LYS A 237 12.27 -31.82 10.32
CA LYS A 237 13.01 -32.82 11.09
C LYS A 237 14.49 -32.48 11.22
#